data_AF-A0A1G5VY24-F1
#
_entry.id   AF-A0A1G5VY24-F1
#
_cell.length_a   1.000
_cell.length_b   1.000
_cell.length_c   1.000
_cell.angle_alpha   90.00
_cell.angle_beta   90.00
_cell.angle_gamma   90.00
#
_symmetry.space_group_name_H-M   'P 1'
#
loop_
_entity.id
_entity.type
_entity.pdbx_description
1 polymer ?
#
loop_
_entity_poly.entity_id
_entity_poly.type
_entity_poly.pdbx_seq_one_letter_code
_entity_poly.pdbx_strand_id
1 'polypeptide(L)'
;MNGLIFEALKRTLKAKGVTYRELAERMGVSEPTVKRIFHERNCKLDRLMEICAAAAVELENVLGSMNRGPGPVNHIAPEIERKLAGRPALLFVFVMLSEKFTPEGIMRSQGLSEASMFLYLRDLEELGLVALGRGLSARLLIETPIQWNFEGPLRPLFEMTNKNFVGWAITHIDKEATFVSFSRRMRPETAEMVRREAEDLADRAKLLAHHDQHTTPEDGLTGYKWTFAFGATPFEAIMPIGPHPRDAGATANDRAAKARRPMPA
;
A
#
# COMPACT_ATOMS: atom_id res chain seq x y z
N MET A 1 17.10 12.12 -14.78
CA MET A 1 17.40 10.94 -13.92
C MET A 1 17.99 11.35 -12.57
N ASN A 2 19.13 12.05 -12.51
CA ASN A 2 19.77 12.40 -11.22
C ASN A 2 18.91 13.28 -10.29
N GLY A 3 18.02 14.14 -10.79
CA GLY A 3 17.16 14.93 -9.90
C GLY A 3 16.25 14.12 -8.98
N LEU A 4 15.70 12.99 -9.46
CA LEU A 4 14.75 12.17 -8.70
C LEU A 4 15.44 11.36 -7.60
N ILE A 5 16.67 10.90 -7.82
CA ILE A 5 17.44 10.15 -6.83
C ILE A 5 17.84 11.01 -5.63
N PHE A 6 18.16 12.28 -5.86
CA PHE A 6 18.50 13.20 -4.78
C PHE A 6 17.27 13.63 -3.96
N GLU A 7 16.10 13.73 -4.58
CA GLU A 7 14.85 13.96 -3.84
C GLU A 7 14.42 12.71 -3.04
N ALA A 8 14.62 11.51 -3.60
CA ALA A 8 14.48 10.26 -2.86
C ALA A 8 15.41 10.22 -1.64
N LEU A 9 16.71 10.47 -1.83
CA LEU A 9 17.69 10.53 -0.74
C LEU A 9 17.30 11.53 0.34
N LYS A 10 16.86 12.74 -0.04
CA LYS A 10 16.42 13.75 0.94
C LYS A 10 15.26 13.24 1.81
N ARG A 11 14.27 12.61 1.19
CA ARG A 11 13.15 12.01 1.93
C ARG A 11 13.61 10.91 2.85
N THR A 12 14.46 10.02 2.36
CA THR A 12 15.02 8.92 3.14
C THR A 12 15.82 9.42 4.35
N LEU A 13 16.67 10.44 4.17
CA LEU A 13 17.41 11.07 5.26
C LEU A 13 16.46 11.69 6.30
N LYS A 14 15.43 12.41 5.82
CA LYS A 14 14.41 13.01 6.69
C LYS A 14 13.63 11.97 7.49
N ALA A 15 13.17 10.89 6.85
CA ALA A 15 12.44 9.81 7.51
C ALA A 15 13.28 9.13 8.60
N LYS A 16 14.59 8.98 8.36
CA LYS A 16 15.53 8.42 9.33
C LYS A 16 16.04 9.42 10.37
N GLY A 17 15.63 10.68 10.30
CA GLY A 17 16.14 11.74 11.17
C GLY A 17 17.65 12.02 11.00
N VAL A 18 18.26 11.61 9.88
CA VAL A 18 19.69 11.82 9.61
C VAL A 18 19.90 13.22 9.06
N THR A 19 20.71 14.02 9.76
CA THR A 19 21.07 15.38 9.35
C THR A 19 22.24 15.36 8.36
N TYR A 20 22.40 16.45 7.59
CA TYR A 20 23.58 16.59 6.73
C TYR A 20 24.90 16.66 7.49
N ARG A 21 24.87 17.15 8.73
CA ARG A 21 26.04 17.14 9.63
C ARG A 21 26.47 15.71 9.96
N GLU A 22 25.54 14.89 10.43
CA GLU A 22 25.80 13.47 10.75
C GLU A 22 26.21 12.68 9.51
N LEU A 23 25.60 12.97 8.37
CA LEU A 23 25.98 12.35 7.09
C LEU A 23 27.42 12.71 6.72
N ALA A 24 27.81 13.97 6.88
CA ALA A 24 29.17 14.44 6.61
C ALA A 24 30.21 13.80 7.54
N GLU A 25 29.89 13.72 8.84
CA GLU A 25 30.73 13.03 9.84
C GLU A 25 30.97 11.57 9.46
N ARG A 26 29.92 10.83 9.06
CA ARG A 26 30.01 9.42 8.66
C ARG A 26 30.79 9.20 7.36
N MET A 27 30.71 10.15 6.44
CA MET A 27 31.44 10.12 5.16
C MET A 27 32.87 10.67 5.27
N GLY A 28 33.27 11.23 6.42
CA GLY A 28 34.59 11.88 6.57
C GLY A 28 34.76 13.14 5.71
N VAL A 29 33.68 13.85 5.42
CA VAL A 29 33.70 15.10 4.63
C VAL A 29 33.10 16.26 5.43
N SER A 30 33.23 17.49 4.92
CA SER A 30 32.61 18.66 5.55
C SER A 30 31.11 18.76 5.22
N GLU A 31 30.30 19.27 6.15
CA GLU A 31 28.86 19.51 5.91
C GLU A 31 28.58 20.37 4.67
N PRO A 32 29.37 21.43 4.35
CA PRO A 32 29.23 22.16 3.09
C PRO A 32 29.41 21.28 1.84
N THR A 33 30.28 20.26 1.90
CA THR A 33 30.48 19.31 0.79
C THR A 33 29.22 18.49 0.55
N VAL A 34 28.59 17.99 1.62
CA VAL A 34 27.31 17.27 1.53
C VAL A 34 26.21 18.19 0.98
N LYS A 35 26.08 19.41 1.51
CA LYS A 35 25.09 20.39 1.01
C LYS A 35 25.30 20.69 -0.48
N ARG A 36 26.54 20.85 -0.92
CA ARG A 36 26.89 21.08 -2.33
C ARG A 36 26.46 19.91 -3.21
N ILE A 37 26.76 18.67 -2.81
CA ILE A 37 26.35 17.46 -3.55
C ILE A 37 24.82 17.39 -3.70
N PHE A 38 24.07 17.63 -2.62
CA PHE A 38 22.60 17.61 -2.63
C PHE A 38 21.97 18.81 -3.37
N HIS A 39 22.66 19.94 -3.44
CA HIS A 39 22.22 21.13 -4.18
C HIS A 39 22.47 20.98 -5.69
N GLU A 40 23.66 20.52 -6.08
CA GLU A 40 24.03 20.27 -7.47
C GLU A 40 23.27 19.07 -8.06
N ARG A 41 22.70 18.20 -7.21
CA ARG A 41 21.97 16.98 -7.61
C ARG A 41 22.77 16.12 -8.58
N ASN A 42 24.08 16.05 -8.37
CA ASN A 42 24.99 15.34 -9.24
C ASN A 42 26.15 14.74 -8.44
N CYS A 43 26.41 13.46 -8.63
CA CYS A 43 27.60 12.79 -8.12
C CYS A 43 27.88 11.51 -8.92
N LYS A 44 29.08 10.95 -8.78
CA LYS A 44 29.40 9.62 -9.31
C LYS A 44 28.66 8.54 -8.51
N LEU A 45 28.42 7.38 -9.13
CA LEU A 45 27.76 6.24 -8.49
C LEU A 45 28.43 5.85 -7.16
N ASP A 46 29.77 5.81 -7.10
CA ASP A 46 30.50 5.49 -5.87
C ASP A 46 30.17 6.45 -4.73
N ARG A 47 30.04 7.76 -5.03
CA ARG A 47 29.68 8.78 -4.05
C ARG A 47 28.23 8.62 -3.60
N LEU A 48 27.35 8.20 -4.51
CA LEU A 48 25.96 7.89 -4.18
C LEU A 48 25.86 6.67 -3.25
N MET A 49 26.63 5.61 -3.53
CA MET A 49 26.72 4.43 -2.67
C MET A 49 27.29 4.79 -1.29
N GLU A 50 28.30 5.63 -1.22
CA GLU A 50 28.87 6.14 0.04
C GLU A 50 27.83 6.90 0.87
N ILE A 51 27.02 7.76 0.24
CA ILE A 51 25.90 8.46 0.89
C ILE A 51 24.87 7.45 1.43
N CYS A 52 24.51 6.44 0.63
CA CYS A 52 23.57 5.39 1.00
C CYS A 52 24.08 4.59 2.20
N ALA A 53 25.35 4.17 2.17
CA ALA A 53 26.02 3.47 3.27
C ALA A 53 26.06 4.32 4.55
N ALA A 54 26.43 5.60 4.45
CA ALA A 54 26.44 6.53 5.58
C ALA A 54 25.03 6.78 6.16
N ALA A 55 23.99 6.71 5.32
CA ALA A 55 22.59 6.76 5.75
C ALA A 55 22.04 5.40 6.25
N ALA A 56 22.85 4.33 6.19
CA ALA A 56 22.45 2.94 6.45
C ALA A 56 21.25 2.48 5.61
N VAL A 57 21.25 2.82 4.31
CA VAL A 57 20.17 2.50 3.36
C VAL A 57 20.78 1.84 2.13
N GLU A 58 20.17 0.77 1.64
CA GLU A 58 20.53 0.18 0.35
C GLU A 58 20.16 1.10 -0.81
N LEU A 59 21.03 1.19 -1.82
CA LEU A 59 20.80 2.03 -3.00
C LEU A 59 19.49 1.68 -3.71
N GLU A 60 19.12 0.40 -3.76
CA GLU A 60 17.84 -0.09 -4.32
C GLU A 60 16.64 0.55 -3.62
N ASN A 61 16.72 0.75 -2.30
CA ASN A 61 15.63 1.39 -1.56
C ASN A 61 15.48 2.87 -1.96
N VAL A 62 16.60 3.56 -2.19
CA VAL A 62 16.60 4.93 -2.69
C VAL A 62 16.05 4.98 -4.11
N LEU A 63 16.46 4.04 -4.97
CA LEU A 63 16.00 3.94 -6.35
C LEU A 63 14.48 3.68 -6.44
N GLY A 64 13.95 2.71 -5.68
CA GLY A 64 12.52 2.42 -5.66
C GLY A 64 11.68 3.52 -5.00
N SER A 65 12.30 4.42 -4.23
CA SER A 65 11.64 5.62 -3.71
C SER A 65 11.73 6.85 -4.63
N MET A 66 12.42 6.78 -5.77
CA MET A 66 12.48 7.85 -6.77
C MET A 66 11.11 8.20 -7.33
N ASN A 67 10.25 7.19 -7.51
CA ASN A 67 8.87 7.37 -7.98
C ASN A 67 7.90 7.87 -6.89
N ARG A 68 8.36 8.04 -5.65
CA ARG A 68 7.54 8.64 -4.57
C ARG A 68 7.45 10.16 -4.66
N GLY A 69 8.01 10.80 -5.70
CA GLY A 69 7.83 12.23 -5.98
C GLY A 69 6.37 12.60 -6.15
N PRO A 70 5.99 13.89 -6.09
CA PRO A 70 4.72 14.36 -6.65
C PRO A 70 4.77 14.28 -8.19
N GLY A 71 5.07 13.10 -8.72
CA GLY A 71 4.79 12.75 -10.10
C GLY A 71 3.29 12.56 -10.26
N PRO A 72 2.77 12.54 -11.50
CA PRO A 72 1.38 12.21 -11.74
C PRO A 72 1.08 10.88 -11.07
N VAL A 73 0.11 10.91 -10.18
CA VAL A 73 -0.35 9.71 -9.53
C VAL A 73 -0.97 8.80 -10.59
N ASN A 74 -0.53 7.53 -10.62
CA ASN A 74 -1.08 6.52 -11.50
C ASN A 74 -2.48 6.14 -11.03
N HIS A 75 -3.47 6.91 -11.46
CA HIS A 75 -4.88 6.67 -11.20
C HIS A 75 -5.56 6.03 -12.40
N ILE A 76 -6.60 5.27 -12.11
CA ILE A 76 -7.56 4.84 -13.12
C ILE A 76 -8.61 5.95 -13.27
N ALA A 77 -9.02 6.23 -14.51
CA ALA A 77 -10.07 7.23 -14.73
C ALA A 77 -11.37 6.82 -13.99
N PRO A 78 -12.07 7.74 -13.31
CA PRO A 78 -13.29 7.42 -12.55
C PRO A 78 -14.38 6.72 -13.38
N GLU A 79 -14.49 7.04 -14.68
CA GLU A 79 -15.35 6.34 -15.64
C GLU A 79 -15.04 4.84 -15.72
N ILE A 80 -13.75 4.47 -15.75
CA ILE A 80 -13.31 3.08 -15.79
C ILE A 80 -13.53 2.43 -14.44
N GLU A 81 -13.23 3.13 -13.34
CA GLU A 81 -13.52 2.65 -11.97
C GLU A 81 -15.00 2.29 -11.81
N ARG A 82 -15.93 3.09 -12.35
CA ARG A 82 -17.37 2.78 -12.36
C ARG A 82 -17.70 1.52 -13.13
N LYS A 83 -17.08 1.31 -14.30
CA LYS A 83 -17.29 0.10 -15.10
C LYS A 83 -16.74 -1.15 -14.37
N LEU A 84 -15.61 -1.02 -13.69
CA LEU A 84 -15.01 -2.08 -12.89
C LEU A 84 -15.82 -2.37 -11.62
N ALA A 85 -16.44 -1.36 -11.00
CA ALA A 85 -17.23 -1.52 -9.77
C ALA A 85 -18.40 -2.51 -9.95
N GLY A 86 -19.01 -2.55 -11.15
CA GLY A 86 -20.06 -3.52 -11.49
C GLY A 86 -19.55 -4.91 -11.89
N ARG A 87 -18.24 -5.12 -11.98
CA ARG A 87 -17.60 -6.34 -12.49
C ARG A 87 -16.46 -6.80 -11.56
N PRO A 88 -16.75 -7.33 -10.36
CA PRO A 88 -15.72 -7.60 -9.34
C PRO A 88 -14.62 -8.54 -9.81
N ALA A 89 -14.96 -9.62 -10.52
CA ALA A 89 -13.97 -10.56 -11.05
C ALA A 89 -13.01 -9.89 -12.06
N LEU A 90 -13.53 -8.99 -12.90
CA LEU A 90 -12.72 -8.24 -13.86
C LEU A 90 -11.74 -7.29 -13.14
N LEU A 91 -12.21 -6.60 -12.09
CA LEU A 91 -11.35 -5.80 -11.23
C LEU A 91 -10.25 -6.66 -10.59
N PHE A 92 -10.58 -7.83 -10.06
CA PHE A 92 -9.60 -8.68 -9.37
C PHE A 92 -8.55 -9.23 -10.34
N VAL A 93 -8.94 -9.65 -11.55
CA VAL A 93 -7.99 -10.01 -12.61
C VAL A 93 -7.07 -8.83 -12.91
N PHE A 94 -7.61 -7.62 -13.07
CA PHE A 94 -6.81 -6.43 -13.31
C PHE A 94 -5.84 -6.11 -12.16
N VAL A 95 -6.29 -6.22 -10.90
CA VAL A 95 -5.45 -6.04 -9.71
C VAL A 95 -4.30 -7.06 -9.71
N MET A 96 -4.57 -8.34 -9.98
CA MET A 96 -3.52 -9.36 -10.03
C MET A 96 -2.51 -9.09 -11.16
N LEU A 97 -2.96 -8.71 -12.35
CA LEU A 97 -2.06 -8.30 -13.43
C LEU A 97 -1.19 -7.09 -13.02
N SER A 98 -1.76 -6.12 -12.30
CA SER A 98 -1.04 -4.94 -11.81
C SER A 98 0.04 -5.29 -10.76
N GLU A 99 -0.15 -6.39 -10.04
CA GLU A 99 0.81 -6.99 -9.10
C GLU A 99 1.74 -8.02 -9.78
N LYS A 100 1.88 -7.95 -11.11
CA LYS A 100 2.81 -8.76 -11.92
C LYS A 100 2.51 -10.26 -11.98
N PHE A 101 1.30 -10.69 -11.61
CA PHE A 101 0.88 -12.06 -11.91
C PHE A 101 0.75 -12.25 -13.42
N THR A 102 1.22 -13.38 -13.93
CA THR A 102 1.00 -13.79 -15.32
C THR A 102 -0.45 -14.25 -15.51
N PRO A 103 -1.04 -14.12 -16.71
CA PRO A 103 -2.35 -14.71 -17.02
C PRO A 103 -2.43 -16.18 -16.64
N GLU A 104 -1.37 -16.95 -16.90
CA GLU A 104 -1.26 -18.36 -16.52
C GLU A 104 -1.19 -18.55 -15.00
N GLY A 105 -0.50 -17.67 -14.28
CA GLY A 105 -0.47 -17.64 -12.81
C GLY A 105 -1.84 -17.36 -12.21
N ILE A 106 -2.57 -16.40 -12.77
CA ILE A 106 -3.96 -16.12 -12.38
C ILE A 106 -4.83 -17.35 -12.63
N MET A 107 -4.74 -17.97 -13.81
CA MET A 107 -5.48 -19.19 -14.13
C MET A 107 -5.22 -20.31 -13.13
N ARG A 108 -3.95 -20.58 -12.80
CA ARG A 108 -3.59 -21.61 -11.81
C ARG A 108 -4.17 -21.30 -10.43
N SER A 109 -4.05 -20.06 -9.97
CA SER A 109 -4.52 -19.66 -8.64
C SER A 109 -6.05 -19.60 -8.51
N GLN A 110 -6.76 -19.30 -9.59
CA GLN A 110 -8.21 -19.10 -9.59
C GLN A 110 -8.99 -20.26 -10.25
N GLY A 111 -8.30 -21.28 -10.76
CA GLY A 111 -8.90 -22.40 -11.48
C GLY A 111 -9.62 -21.99 -12.78
N LEU A 112 -9.08 -20.99 -13.50
CA LEU A 112 -9.70 -20.48 -14.73
C LEU A 112 -9.26 -21.26 -15.97
N SER A 113 -10.18 -21.41 -16.92
CA SER A 113 -9.86 -21.91 -18.26
C SER A 113 -9.15 -20.83 -19.10
N GLU A 114 -8.41 -21.25 -20.12
CA GLU A 114 -7.78 -20.34 -21.08
C GLU A 114 -8.81 -19.44 -21.77
N ALA A 115 -9.98 -19.99 -22.13
CA ALA A 115 -11.07 -19.22 -22.74
C ALA A 115 -11.59 -18.13 -21.78
N SER A 116 -11.77 -18.45 -20.50
CA SER A 116 -12.18 -17.48 -19.48
C SER A 116 -11.14 -16.37 -19.31
N MET A 117 -9.85 -16.75 -19.25
CA MET A 117 -8.76 -15.78 -19.10
C MET A 117 -8.68 -14.84 -20.31
N PHE A 118 -8.78 -15.38 -21.53
CA PHE A 118 -8.82 -14.58 -22.74
C PHE A 118 -9.98 -13.58 -22.75
N LEU A 119 -11.18 -13.98 -22.33
CA LEU A 119 -12.33 -13.08 -22.24
C LEU A 119 -12.10 -11.97 -21.21
N TYR A 120 -11.51 -12.26 -20.05
CA TYR A 120 -11.14 -11.21 -19.10
C TYR A 120 -10.11 -10.24 -19.68
N LEU A 121 -9.08 -10.73 -20.36
CA LEU A 121 -8.11 -9.85 -21.01
C LEU A 121 -8.76 -8.99 -22.09
N ARG A 122 -9.74 -9.54 -22.82
CA ARG A 122 -10.49 -8.80 -23.84
C ARG A 122 -11.35 -7.70 -23.25
N ASP A 123 -12.07 -8.01 -22.18
CA ASP A 123 -12.83 -7.01 -21.42
C ASP A 123 -11.93 -5.89 -20.88
N LEU A 124 -10.73 -6.21 -20.40
CA LEU A 124 -9.76 -5.20 -19.94
C LEU A 124 -9.20 -4.37 -21.09
N GLU A 125 -9.02 -4.94 -22.28
CA GLU A 125 -8.58 -4.23 -23.47
C GLU A 125 -9.65 -3.24 -23.95
N GLU A 126 -10.92 -3.61 -23.93
CA GLU A 126 -12.03 -2.71 -24.24
C GLU A 126 -12.14 -1.52 -23.27
N LEU A 127 -11.65 -1.69 -22.04
CA LEU A 127 -11.51 -0.61 -21.06
C LEU A 127 -10.23 0.22 -21.23
N GLY A 128 -9.33 -0.15 -22.14
CA GLY A 128 -8.04 0.51 -22.34
C GLY A 128 -7.03 0.27 -21.21
N LEU A 129 -7.22 -0.79 -20.42
CA LEU A 129 -6.36 -1.12 -19.28
C LEU A 129 -5.20 -2.05 -19.65
N VAL A 130 -5.39 -2.88 -20.68
CA VAL A 130 -4.37 -3.77 -21.25
C VAL A 130 -4.38 -3.70 -22.77
N ALA A 131 -3.29 -4.06 -23.40
CA ALA A 131 -3.21 -4.39 -24.82
C ALA A 131 -2.96 -5.89 -24.96
N LEU A 132 -3.82 -6.58 -25.71
CA LEU A 132 -3.67 -8.01 -26.00
C LEU A 132 -2.61 -8.24 -27.08
N GLY A 133 -1.81 -9.28 -26.88
CA GLY A 133 -0.87 -9.84 -27.83
C GLY A 133 -1.37 -11.14 -28.43
N ARG A 134 -0.45 -12.01 -28.83
CA ARG A 134 -0.79 -13.37 -29.29
C ARG A 134 -1.08 -14.27 -28.08
N GLY A 135 -2.12 -15.09 -28.18
CA GLY A 135 -2.56 -15.99 -27.10
C GLY A 135 -3.03 -15.19 -25.88
N LEU A 136 -2.56 -15.56 -24.68
CA LEU A 136 -2.86 -14.87 -23.43
C LEU A 136 -1.91 -13.71 -23.12
N SER A 137 -0.93 -13.41 -23.98
CA SER A 137 0.00 -12.30 -23.74
C SER A 137 -0.77 -10.99 -23.61
N ALA A 138 -0.57 -10.26 -22.53
CA ALA A 138 -1.18 -8.96 -22.30
C ALA A 138 -0.20 -7.99 -21.66
N ARG A 139 -0.22 -6.73 -22.10
CA ARG A 139 0.61 -5.66 -21.57
C ARG A 139 -0.28 -4.60 -20.91
N LEU A 140 -0.02 -4.27 -19.65
CA LEU A 140 -0.70 -3.16 -18.98
C LEU A 140 -0.45 -1.83 -19.72
N LEU A 141 -1.51 -1.04 -19.86
CA LEU A 141 -1.48 0.31 -20.43
C LEU A 141 -1.45 1.40 -19.35
N ILE A 142 -1.56 1.01 -18.08
CA ILE A 142 -1.47 1.89 -16.92
C ILE A 142 -0.12 1.66 -16.24
N GLU A 143 0.50 2.75 -15.79
CA GLU A 143 1.73 2.68 -15.01
C GLU A 143 1.46 2.13 -13.59
N THR A 144 2.38 1.30 -13.08
CA THR A 144 2.29 0.69 -11.75
C THR A 144 3.37 1.28 -10.81
N PRO A 145 3.13 1.41 -9.49
CA PRO A 145 1.94 0.96 -8.77
C PRO A 145 0.74 1.90 -8.96
N ILE A 146 -0.47 1.34 -8.99
CA ILE A 146 -1.72 2.09 -9.08
C ILE A 146 -2.03 2.70 -7.72
N GLN A 147 -2.39 3.98 -7.67
CA GLN A 147 -2.92 4.59 -6.46
C GLN A 147 -4.44 4.53 -6.46
N TRP A 148 -4.95 3.63 -5.63
CA TRP A 148 -6.38 3.41 -5.46
C TRP A 148 -7.04 4.51 -4.65
N ASN A 149 -8.18 5.01 -5.13
CA ASN A 149 -9.03 5.92 -4.39
C ASN A 149 -10.04 5.14 -3.53
N PHE A 150 -9.79 5.09 -2.22
CA PHE A 150 -10.66 4.39 -1.27
C PHE A 150 -12.01 5.08 -1.02
N GLU A 151 -12.18 6.32 -1.48
CA GLU A 151 -13.46 7.06 -1.43
C GLU A 151 -14.14 7.10 -2.81
N GLY A 152 -13.59 6.38 -3.79
CA GLY A 152 -14.08 6.34 -5.18
C GLY A 152 -15.17 5.28 -5.43
N PRO A 153 -15.55 5.07 -6.70
CA PRO A 153 -16.55 4.08 -7.11
C PRO A 153 -16.25 2.63 -6.68
N LEU A 154 -14.97 2.30 -6.48
CA LEU A 154 -14.52 0.97 -6.07
C LEU A 154 -14.59 0.73 -4.55
N ARG A 155 -14.94 1.77 -3.77
CA ARG A 155 -15.03 1.71 -2.30
C ARG A 155 -15.70 0.44 -1.77
N PRO A 156 -16.92 0.04 -2.23
CA PRO A 156 -17.59 -1.14 -1.69
C PRO A 156 -16.79 -2.43 -1.88
N LEU A 157 -16.06 -2.56 -2.99
CA LEU A 157 -15.20 -3.72 -3.26
C LEU A 157 -13.94 -3.69 -2.40
N PHE A 158 -13.34 -2.52 -2.16
CA PHE A 158 -12.22 -2.41 -1.23
C PHE A 158 -12.63 -2.72 0.21
N GLU A 159 -13.76 -2.23 0.68
CA GLU A 159 -14.27 -2.58 2.01
C GLU A 159 -14.54 -4.07 2.13
N MET A 160 -15.24 -4.65 1.15
CA MET A 160 -15.49 -6.10 1.11
C MET A 160 -14.18 -6.91 1.14
N THR A 161 -13.23 -6.62 0.26
CA THR A 161 -11.97 -7.39 0.17
C THR A 161 -11.09 -7.22 1.41
N ASN A 162 -11.08 -6.05 2.07
CA ASN A 162 -10.37 -5.86 3.33
C ASN A 162 -11.06 -6.56 4.50
N LYS A 163 -12.39 -6.46 4.61
CA LYS A 163 -13.16 -7.19 5.63
C LYS A 163 -12.95 -8.72 5.48
N ASN A 164 -13.01 -9.23 4.26
CA ASN A 164 -12.77 -10.65 3.97
C ASN A 164 -11.36 -11.08 4.36
N PHE A 165 -10.33 -10.30 4.00
CA PHE A 165 -8.95 -10.62 4.36
C PHE A 165 -8.71 -10.60 5.87
N VAL A 166 -9.23 -9.59 6.59
CA VAL A 166 -9.11 -9.52 8.05
C VAL A 166 -9.82 -10.71 8.71
N GLY A 167 -11.03 -11.05 8.27
CA GLY A 167 -11.75 -12.23 8.77
C GLY A 167 -11.01 -13.54 8.50
N TRP A 168 -10.41 -13.68 7.32
CA TRP A 168 -9.54 -14.81 6.99
C TRP A 168 -8.31 -14.86 7.90
N ALA A 169 -7.60 -13.74 8.09
CA ALA A 169 -6.41 -13.68 8.94
C ALA A 169 -6.69 -14.04 10.40
N ILE A 170 -7.83 -13.59 10.94
CA ILE A 170 -8.28 -13.94 12.31
C ILE A 170 -8.47 -15.46 12.48
N THR A 171 -8.92 -16.15 11.44
CA THR A 171 -9.16 -17.60 11.49
C THR A 171 -7.91 -18.45 11.20
N HIS A 172 -6.77 -17.82 10.88
CA HIS A 172 -5.54 -18.48 10.41
C HIS A 172 -4.24 -18.01 11.14
N ILE A 173 -4.36 -17.46 12.36
CA ILE A 173 -3.28 -16.82 13.15
C ILE A 173 -2.06 -17.73 13.40
N ASP A 174 -2.26 -19.05 13.48
CA ASP A 174 -1.19 -20.00 13.87
C ASP A 174 -0.62 -20.81 12.69
N LYS A 175 -0.92 -20.42 11.45
CA LYS A 175 -0.47 -21.14 10.25
C LYS A 175 0.13 -20.23 9.21
N GLU A 176 -0.68 -19.30 8.71
CA GLU A 176 -0.41 -18.58 7.46
C GLU A 176 -0.65 -17.07 7.57
N ALA A 177 -1.21 -16.60 8.69
CA ALA A 177 -1.53 -15.20 8.90
C ALA A 177 -1.07 -14.72 10.28
N THR A 178 -0.97 -13.41 10.45
CA THR A 178 -0.78 -12.78 11.76
C THR A 178 -1.88 -11.76 11.95
N PHE A 179 -2.54 -11.80 13.12
CA PHE A 179 -3.52 -10.80 13.51
C PHE A 179 -3.22 -10.27 14.91
N VAL A 180 -3.08 -8.95 15.02
CA VAL A 180 -2.81 -8.25 16.28
C VAL A 180 -3.93 -7.25 16.51
N SER A 181 -4.60 -7.36 17.66
CA SER A 181 -5.67 -6.44 18.04
C SER A 181 -5.62 -6.15 19.54
N PHE A 182 -5.60 -4.87 19.90
CA PHE A 182 -5.68 -4.40 21.27
C PHE A 182 -6.23 -2.97 21.34
N SER A 183 -6.72 -2.57 22.51
CA SER A 183 -7.13 -1.19 22.79
C SER A 183 -6.36 -0.64 23.99
N ARG A 184 -5.68 0.49 23.81
CA ARG A 184 -4.92 1.18 24.87
C ARG A 184 -5.15 2.68 24.78
N ARG A 185 -5.36 3.34 25.93
CA ARG A 185 -5.42 4.80 25.99
C ARG A 185 -4.00 5.35 25.86
N MET A 186 -3.84 6.33 24.99
CA MET A 186 -2.58 7.05 24.77
C MET A 186 -2.87 8.51 24.44
N ARG A 187 -1.84 9.35 24.50
CA ARG A 187 -1.92 10.74 24.07
C ARG A 187 -2.09 10.82 22.55
N PRO A 188 -2.82 11.82 21.99
CA PRO A 188 -2.92 12.02 20.54
C PRO A 188 -1.57 12.13 19.84
N GLU A 189 -0.57 12.74 20.48
CA GLU A 189 0.79 12.87 19.94
C GLU A 189 1.49 11.51 19.84
N THR A 190 1.26 10.63 20.82
CA THR A 190 1.76 9.24 20.76
C THR A 190 1.04 8.45 19.68
N ALA A 191 -0.27 8.65 19.51
CA ALA A 191 -1.05 7.99 18.47
C ALA A 191 -0.55 8.40 17.07
N GLU A 192 -0.26 9.68 16.87
CA GLU A 192 0.31 10.20 15.62
C GLU A 192 1.71 9.63 15.32
N MET A 193 2.55 9.46 16.34
CA MET A 193 3.86 8.82 16.20
C MET A 193 3.72 7.38 15.70
N VAL A 194 2.86 6.56 16.34
CA VAL A 194 2.62 5.17 15.94
C VAL A 194 2.02 5.08 14.53
N ARG A 195 1.10 5.99 14.18
CA ARG A 195 0.52 6.06 12.84
C ARG A 195 1.61 6.27 11.76
N ARG A 196 2.56 7.18 12.01
CA ARG A 196 3.69 7.42 11.09
C ARG A 196 4.62 6.22 10.97
N GLU A 197 4.93 5.55 12.08
CA GLU A 197 5.76 4.33 12.04
C GLU A 197 5.12 3.22 11.21
N ALA A 198 3.79 3.06 11.31
CA ALA A 198 3.05 2.11 10.49
C ALA A 198 3.07 2.47 8.99
N GLU A 199 3.00 3.76 8.65
CA GLU A 199 3.14 4.24 7.27
C GLU A 199 4.55 4.01 6.72
N ASP A 200 5.58 4.28 7.52
CA ASP A 200 6.96 4.03 7.11
C ASP A 200 7.22 2.52 6.89
N LEU A 201 6.63 1.67 7.73
CA LEU A 201 6.68 0.21 7.56
C LEU A 201 5.96 -0.24 6.28
N ALA A 202 4.76 0.30 6.01
CA ALA A 202 4.02 0.06 4.77
C ALA A 202 4.89 0.29 3.54
N ASP A 203 5.54 1.45 3.56
CA ASP A 203 6.35 1.96 2.48
C ASP A 203 7.60 1.12 2.28
N ARG A 204 8.22 0.66 3.37
CA ARG A 204 9.32 -0.29 3.29
C ARG A 204 8.88 -1.63 2.72
N ALA A 205 7.74 -2.17 3.14
CA ALA A 205 7.24 -3.45 2.64
C ALA A 205 6.98 -3.42 1.13
N LYS A 206 6.33 -2.37 0.61
CA LYS A 206 6.10 -2.18 -0.83
C LYS A 206 7.39 -2.15 -1.64
N LEU A 207 8.44 -1.53 -1.09
CA LEU A 207 9.74 -1.39 -1.73
C LEU A 207 10.47 -2.73 -1.84
N LEU A 208 10.45 -3.52 -0.76
CA LEU A 208 10.99 -4.87 -0.73
C LEU A 208 10.25 -5.77 -1.73
N ALA A 209 8.92 -5.73 -1.72
CA ALA A 209 8.11 -6.50 -2.67
C ALA A 209 8.39 -6.11 -4.13
N HIS A 210 8.57 -4.81 -4.41
CA HIS A 210 8.93 -4.34 -5.76
C HIS A 210 10.30 -4.87 -6.19
N HIS A 211 11.29 -4.90 -5.29
CA HIS A 211 12.58 -5.51 -5.57
C HIS A 211 12.43 -7.00 -5.90
N ASP A 212 11.72 -7.75 -5.06
CA ASP A 212 11.52 -9.19 -5.25
C ASP A 212 10.83 -9.49 -6.59
N GLN A 213 9.86 -8.68 -6.99
CA GLN A 213 9.19 -8.78 -8.31
C GLN A 213 10.15 -8.58 -9.51
N HIS A 214 11.29 -7.92 -9.34
CA HIS A 214 12.29 -7.72 -10.40
C HIS A 214 13.42 -8.75 -10.37
N THR A 215 13.71 -9.32 -9.20
CA THR A 215 14.86 -10.21 -9.01
C THR A 215 14.48 -11.68 -8.93
N THR A 216 13.21 -11.99 -8.70
CA THR A 216 12.72 -13.35 -8.45
C THR A 216 11.65 -13.72 -9.47
N PRO A 217 11.73 -14.90 -10.12
CA PRO A 217 10.67 -15.41 -10.99
C PRO A 217 9.33 -15.61 -10.24
N GLU A 218 8.22 -15.58 -10.96
CA GLU A 218 6.86 -15.64 -10.37
C GLU A 218 6.63 -16.86 -9.46
N ASP A 219 7.19 -18.03 -9.80
CA ASP A 219 7.04 -19.27 -9.02
C ASP A 219 7.78 -19.24 -7.67
N GLY A 220 8.74 -18.33 -7.50
CA GLY A 220 9.40 -18.04 -6.23
C GLY A 220 8.70 -16.98 -5.38
N LEU A 221 7.60 -16.40 -5.87
CA LEU A 221 6.88 -15.31 -5.19
C LEU A 221 5.58 -15.81 -4.56
N THR A 222 5.33 -15.40 -3.33
CA THR A 222 4.03 -15.56 -2.66
C THR A 222 3.36 -14.20 -2.51
N GLY A 223 2.08 -14.12 -2.85
CA GLY A 223 1.29 -12.91 -2.66
C GLY A 223 0.97 -12.68 -1.19
N TYR A 224 1.54 -11.62 -0.59
CA TYR A 224 1.20 -11.19 0.75
C TYR A 224 0.27 -9.98 0.70
N LYS A 225 -0.85 -10.04 1.43
CA LYS A 225 -1.70 -8.88 1.67
C LYS A 225 -1.43 -8.32 3.06
N TRP A 226 -1.37 -7.01 3.18
CA TRP A 226 -1.22 -6.31 4.45
C TRP A 226 -2.34 -5.28 4.61
N THR A 227 -2.93 -5.25 5.80
CA THR A 227 -4.01 -4.31 6.16
C THR A 227 -3.75 -3.81 7.57
N PHE A 228 -3.70 -2.49 7.74
CA PHE A 228 -3.52 -1.84 9.03
C PHE A 228 -4.66 -0.85 9.26
N ALA A 229 -5.27 -0.93 10.43
CA ALA A 229 -6.31 -0.01 10.87
C ALA A 229 -5.94 0.53 12.25
N PHE A 230 -5.91 1.85 12.37
CA PHE A 230 -5.57 2.53 13.62
C PHE A 230 -6.39 3.80 13.76
N GLY A 231 -6.91 4.05 14.96
CA GLY A 231 -7.72 5.22 15.24
C GLY A 231 -8.23 5.20 16.68
N ALA A 232 -8.86 6.30 17.09
CA ALA A 232 -9.56 6.35 18.36
C ALA A 232 -10.70 5.32 18.34
N THR A 233 -10.66 4.36 19.28
CA THR A 233 -11.64 3.28 19.35
C THR A 233 -13.07 3.84 19.53
N PRO A 234 -13.99 3.60 18.57
CA PRO A 234 -15.36 4.06 18.70
C PRO A 234 -16.16 3.08 19.58
N PHE A 235 -15.89 3.08 20.89
CA PHE A 235 -16.45 2.10 21.83
C PHE A 235 -17.97 1.95 21.73
N GLU A 236 -18.71 3.05 21.60
CA GLU A 236 -20.17 3.02 21.46
C GLU A 236 -20.66 2.24 20.23
N ALA A 237 -19.89 2.28 19.13
CA ALA A 237 -20.27 1.63 17.88
C ALA A 237 -19.90 0.14 17.84
N ILE A 238 -18.79 -0.25 18.47
CA ILE A 238 -18.25 -1.63 18.35
C ILE A 238 -18.40 -2.48 19.63
N MET A 239 -18.57 -1.84 20.78
CA MET A 239 -18.76 -2.48 22.09
C MET A 239 -19.86 -1.73 22.85
N PRO A 240 -21.10 -1.71 22.33
CA PRO A 240 -22.19 -1.00 22.99
C PRO A 240 -22.47 -1.62 24.36
N ILE A 241 -22.48 -0.79 25.40
CA ILE A 241 -22.80 -1.19 26.77
C ILE A 241 -24.20 -0.66 27.08
N GLY A 242 -25.17 -1.57 27.19
CA GLY A 242 -26.52 -1.24 27.65
C GLY A 242 -26.58 -0.99 29.16
N PRO A 243 -27.74 -0.52 29.68
CA PRO A 243 -27.95 -0.46 31.12
C PRO A 243 -27.74 -1.84 31.76
N HIS A 244 -27.26 -1.85 33.00
CA HIS A 244 -27.02 -3.09 33.72
C HIS A 244 -28.34 -3.85 33.94
N PRO A 245 -28.42 -5.19 33.77
CA PRO A 245 -29.68 -5.94 33.87
C PRO A 245 -30.43 -5.83 35.22
N ARG A 246 -29.74 -5.40 36.28
CA ARG A 246 -30.33 -5.16 37.62
C ARG A 246 -30.84 -3.74 37.84
N ASP A 247 -30.65 -2.84 36.88
CA ASP A 247 -31.16 -1.47 36.97
C ASP A 247 -32.63 -1.44 36.52
N ALA A 248 -33.53 -1.59 37.51
CA ALA A 248 -34.98 -1.71 37.29
C ALA A 248 -35.67 -0.39 36.85
N GLY A 249 -34.92 0.70 36.66
CA GLY A 249 -35.47 2.02 36.33
C GLY A 249 -34.74 2.80 35.24
N ALA A 250 -33.66 2.27 34.66
CA ALA A 250 -32.98 2.92 33.54
C ALA A 250 -33.82 2.81 32.26
N THR A 251 -34.61 3.83 31.98
CA THR A 251 -35.10 4.04 30.61
C THR A 251 -33.88 4.30 29.72
N ALA A 252 -33.74 3.49 28.66
CA ALA A 252 -32.76 3.73 27.62
C ALA A 252 -33.02 5.13 27.06
N ASN A 253 -32.25 6.10 27.52
CA ASN A 253 -32.42 7.49 27.14
C ASN A 253 -32.33 7.55 25.60
N ASP A 254 -33.34 8.13 24.93
CA ASP A 254 -33.56 8.22 23.47
C ASP A 254 -32.36 8.81 22.67
N ARG A 255 -31.25 9.14 23.34
CA ARG A 255 -29.98 9.52 22.73
C ARG A 255 -29.32 8.37 21.94
N ALA A 256 -29.60 7.11 22.26
CA ALA A 256 -29.07 5.97 21.50
C ALA A 256 -29.64 5.86 20.08
N ALA A 257 -30.81 6.46 19.80
CA ALA A 257 -31.42 6.45 18.47
C ALA A 257 -30.81 7.49 17.50
N LYS A 258 -30.20 8.57 18.01
CA LYS A 258 -29.60 9.64 17.19
C LYS A 258 -28.12 9.46 16.86
N ALA A 259 -27.41 8.54 17.54
CA ALA A 259 -26.01 8.24 17.27
C ALA A 259 -25.79 7.07 16.31
N ARG A 260 -26.87 6.48 15.77
CA ARG A 260 -26.80 5.58 14.60
C ARG A 260 -26.50 6.39 13.34
N ARG A 261 -25.30 6.97 13.23
CA ARG A 261 -24.71 7.10 11.90
C ARG A 261 -24.42 5.67 11.46
N PRO A 262 -24.97 5.21 10.31
CA PRO A 262 -24.47 3.97 9.74
C PRO A 262 -22.95 4.13 9.61
N MET A 263 -22.20 3.08 9.93
CA MET A 263 -20.85 2.98 9.37
C MET A 263 -21.00 3.25 7.87
N PRO A 264 -20.17 4.12 7.27
CA PRO A 264 -20.20 4.21 5.82
C PRO A 264 -19.87 2.80 5.31
N ALA A 265 -20.85 2.25 4.59
CA ALA A 265 -20.94 0.84 4.21
C ALA A 265 -19.68 0.41 3.47
#